data_AF-A0A8T4SQN7-F1
#
_entry.id   AF-A0A8T4SQN7-F1
#
_cell.length_a   1.000
_cell.length_b   1.000
_cell.length_c   1.000
_cell.angle_alpha   90.00
_cell.angle_beta   90.00
_cell.angle_gamma   90.00
#
_symmetry.space_group_name_H-M   'P 1'
#
loop_
_entity.id
_entity.type
_entity.pdbx_description
1 polymer ?
#
loop_
_entity_poly.entity_id
_entity_poly.type
_entity_poly.pdbx_seq_one_letter_code
_entity_poly.pdbx_strand_id
1 'polypeptide(L)'
;MALFGLGKKPQDIPPLPPQDQYPPVNPSPVDIVLQLRQQGLSNNQIVQTLQRDGYASDQIFDAINQADIKGSFEPYPAEQMQPMRPIENPMPQMAEQQYPPMPQQHEPVEQLVEAIVNERWEEISKEINKIAEWRDRTDARLAKMEQSMQDMRGEFDRLHQALIGKIQEYDQNILNVGTEIKAMEKVFQKVLPQFTQNINELNRITKSIDKKA
;
A
#
# COMPACT_ATOMS: atom_id res chain seq x y z
N MET A 1 7.22 29.07 76.64
CA MET A 1 7.13 29.79 75.36
C MET A 1 6.84 28.75 74.30
N ALA A 2 5.56 28.58 73.97
CA ALA A 2 4.94 29.10 72.75
C ALA A 2 5.42 28.35 71.50
N LEU A 3 4.57 27.47 70.93
CA LEU A 3 3.91 27.72 69.64
C LEU A 3 2.97 26.55 69.28
N PHE A 4 1.74 26.94 68.95
CA PHE A 4 0.62 26.24 68.30
C PHE A 4 1.11 25.36 67.11
N GLY A 5 0.53 24.21 66.76
CA GLY A 5 -0.85 23.76 66.86
C GLY A 5 -1.61 24.06 65.56
N LEU A 6 -1.53 23.18 64.53
CA LEU A 6 -2.48 23.00 63.41
C LEU A 6 -1.98 21.91 62.42
N GLY A 7 -2.22 20.64 62.74
CA GLY A 7 -2.06 19.51 61.81
C GLY A 7 -3.43 18.94 61.47
N LYS A 8 -3.93 19.22 60.26
CA LYS A 8 -5.20 18.68 59.76
C LYS A 8 -5.10 17.15 59.65
N LYS A 9 -6.05 16.44 60.26
CA LYS A 9 -6.23 14.98 60.10
C LYS A 9 -6.53 14.67 58.62
N PRO A 10 -5.82 13.72 57.97
CA PRO A 10 -6.30 13.10 56.76
C PRO A 10 -7.53 12.27 57.11
N GLN A 11 -8.65 12.57 56.46
CA GLN A 11 -9.85 11.76 56.50
C GLN A 11 -9.55 10.39 55.85
N ASP A 12 -10.08 9.35 56.48
CA ASP A 12 -10.01 7.95 56.04
C ASP A 12 -10.38 7.81 54.56
N ILE A 13 -9.39 7.46 53.74
CA ILE A 13 -9.61 6.97 52.37
C ILE A 13 -9.88 5.47 52.52
N PRO A 14 -11.05 4.95 52.12
CA PRO A 14 -11.32 3.52 52.18
C PRO A 14 -10.28 2.77 51.32
N PRO A 15 -9.82 1.58 51.75
CA PRO A 15 -8.81 0.83 51.02
C PRO A 15 -9.30 0.54 49.60
N LEU A 16 -8.47 0.88 48.62
CA LEU A 16 -8.72 0.61 47.21
C LEU A 16 -9.00 -0.89 47.02
N PRO A 17 -10.03 -1.27 46.25
CA PRO A 17 -10.32 -2.68 46.00
C PRO A 17 -9.15 -3.34 45.24
N PRO A 18 -8.89 -4.64 45.49
CA PRO A 18 -7.82 -5.39 44.83
C PRO A 18 -7.95 -5.33 43.31
N GLN A 19 -6.83 -5.08 42.63
CA GLN A 19 -6.77 -4.70 41.20
C GLN A 19 -7.11 -5.82 40.19
N ASP A 20 -7.66 -6.95 40.62
CA ASP A 20 -7.95 -8.10 39.76
C ASP A 20 -9.37 -8.11 39.16
N GLN A 21 -10.13 -7.01 39.28
CA GLN A 21 -11.53 -6.94 38.79
C GLN A 21 -11.84 -5.74 37.88
N TYR A 22 -10.85 -5.20 37.17
CA TYR A 22 -11.16 -4.33 36.04
C TYR A 22 -11.36 -5.23 34.80
N PRO A 23 -12.56 -5.27 34.19
CA PRO A 23 -12.70 -5.91 32.89
C PRO A 23 -11.70 -5.28 31.92
N PRO A 24 -11.16 -6.04 30.94
CA PRO A 24 -10.22 -5.48 29.97
C PRO A 24 -10.86 -4.25 29.36
N VAL A 25 -10.20 -3.10 29.52
CA VAL A 25 -10.64 -1.83 28.93
C VAL A 25 -10.49 -2.01 27.42
N ASN A 26 -11.54 -2.53 26.77
CA ASN A 26 -11.59 -2.55 25.32
C ASN A 26 -11.49 -1.09 24.88
N PRO A 27 -10.46 -0.70 24.12
CA PRO A 27 -10.31 0.67 23.67
C PRO A 27 -11.58 1.08 22.93
N SER A 28 -12.12 2.25 23.27
CA SER A 28 -13.31 2.77 22.61
C SER A 28 -13.03 2.84 21.10
N PRO A 29 -14.00 2.50 20.23
CA PRO A 29 -13.84 2.62 18.78
C PRO A 29 -13.28 3.99 18.37
N VAL A 30 -13.67 5.05 19.09
CA VAL A 30 -13.22 6.44 18.88
C VAL A 30 -11.71 6.59 19.07
N ASP A 31 -11.16 5.95 20.11
CA ASP A 31 -9.73 6.04 20.43
C ASP A 31 -8.88 5.30 19.39
N ILE A 32 -9.40 4.17 18.88
CA ILE A 32 -8.78 3.41 17.79
C ILE A 32 -8.78 4.23 16.50
N VAL A 33 -9.90 4.88 16.16
CA VAL A 33 -9.99 5.77 14.99
C VAL A 33 -8.97 6.90 15.09
N LEU A 34 -8.87 7.56 16.25
CA LEU A 34 -7.90 8.65 16.47
C LEU A 34 -6.46 8.14 16.30
N GLN A 35 -6.14 6.95 16.81
CA GLN A 35 -4.82 6.35 16.66
C GLN A 35 -4.49 6.00 15.21
N LEU A 36 -5.41 5.36 14.48
CA LEU A 36 -5.20 5.00 13.07
C LEU A 36 -5.08 6.23 12.18
N ARG A 37 -5.82 7.30 12.51
CA ARG A 37 -5.72 8.58 11.81
C ARG A 37 -4.37 9.26 12.06
N GLN A 38 -3.82 9.19 13.27
CA GLN A 38 -2.46 9.67 13.57
C GLN A 38 -1.38 8.90 12.79
N GLN A 39 -1.63 7.64 12.43
CA GLN A 39 -0.77 6.85 11.56
C GLN A 39 -0.94 7.19 10.06
N GLY A 40 -1.81 8.14 9.73
CA GLY A 40 -2.06 8.59 8.35
C GLY A 40 -2.98 7.67 7.54
N LEU A 41 -3.71 6.75 8.18
CA LEU A 41 -4.69 5.92 7.47
C LEU A 41 -5.91 6.75 7.06
N SER A 42 -6.44 6.46 5.87
CA SER A 42 -7.67 7.08 5.38
C SER A 42 -8.91 6.49 6.08
N ASN A 43 -10.00 7.26 6.16
CA ASN A 43 -11.25 6.81 6.78
C ASN A 43 -11.75 5.46 6.21
N ASN A 44 -11.60 5.22 4.90
CA ASN A 44 -11.98 3.96 4.28
C ASN A 44 -11.15 2.76 4.78
N GLN A 45 -9.84 2.96 5.00
CA GLN A 45 -8.96 1.92 5.56
C GLN A 45 -9.23 1.69 7.05
N ILE A 46 -9.60 2.74 7.77
CA ILE A 46 -10.02 2.66 9.18
C ILE A 46 -11.30 1.83 9.31
N VAL A 47 -12.30 2.08 8.44
CA VAL A 47 -13.54 1.29 8.39
C VAL A 47 -13.25 -0.19 8.16
N GLN A 48 -12.39 -0.52 7.19
CA GLN A 48 -12.03 -1.92 6.92
C GLN A 48 -11.29 -2.58 8.10
N THR A 49 -10.44 -1.83 8.80
CA THR A 49 -9.70 -2.32 9.97
C THR A 49 -10.67 -2.60 11.13
N LEU A 50 -11.57 -1.67 11.44
CA LEU A 50 -12.56 -1.84 12.52
C LEU A 50 -13.60 -2.91 12.20
N GLN A 51 -13.99 -3.07 10.93
CA GLN A 51 -14.86 -4.18 10.52
C GLN A 51 -14.17 -5.53 10.74
N ARG A 52 -12.85 -5.63 10.45
CA ARG A 52 -12.06 -6.84 10.71
C ARG A 52 -11.93 -7.14 12.21
N ASP A 53 -11.86 -6.09 13.03
CA ASP A 53 -11.80 -6.18 14.49
C ASP A 53 -13.19 -6.45 15.12
N GLY A 54 -14.24 -6.55 14.29
CA GLY A 54 -15.57 -7.01 14.68
C GLY A 54 -16.54 -5.91 15.11
N TYR A 55 -16.21 -4.63 14.88
CA TYR A 55 -17.10 -3.52 15.22
C TYR A 55 -18.26 -3.40 14.22
N ALA A 56 -19.44 -3.02 14.73
CA ALA A 56 -20.63 -2.80 13.90
C ALA A 56 -20.50 -1.49 13.09
N SER A 57 -21.03 -1.47 11.87
CA SER A 57 -20.94 -0.30 10.97
C SER A 57 -21.40 1.00 11.63
N ASP A 58 -22.52 0.99 12.35
CA ASP A 58 -23.05 2.19 13.02
C ASP A 58 -22.07 2.73 14.07
N GLN A 59 -21.46 1.84 14.85
CA GLN A 59 -20.44 2.20 15.85
C GLN A 59 -19.17 2.77 15.19
N ILE A 60 -18.81 2.26 14.02
CA ILE A 60 -17.65 2.75 13.25
C ILE A 60 -17.92 4.16 12.74
N PHE A 61 -19.11 4.41 12.17
CA PHE A 61 -19.47 5.73 11.66
C PHE A 61 -19.60 6.75 12.79
N ASP A 62 -20.25 6.40 13.90
CA ASP A 62 -20.35 7.26 15.07
C ASP A 62 -18.97 7.60 15.63
N ALA A 63 -18.07 6.62 15.70
CA ALA A 63 -16.71 6.81 16.19
C ALA A 63 -15.85 7.68 15.26
N ILE A 64 -16.01 7.53 13.94
CA ILE A 64 -15.32 8.38 12.96
C ILE A 64 -15.81 9.81 13.04
N ASN A 65 -17.12 10.05 13.12
CA ASN A 65 -17.69 11.38 13.27
C ASN A 65 -17.23 12.02 14.59
N GLN A 66 -17.24 11.26 15.69
CA GLN A 66 -16.78 11.74 16.99
C GLN A 66 -15.28 12.02 17.01
N ALA A 67 -14.46 11.19 16.36
CA ALA A 67 -13.03 11.41 16.21
C ALA A 67 -12.71 12.61 15.29
N ASP A 68 -13.58 12.91 14.33
CA ASP A 68 -13.48 14.10 13.48
C ASP A 68 -13.71 15.38 14.28
N ILE A 69 -14.77 15.39 15.09
CA ILE A 69 -15.09 16.49 16.01
C ILE A 69 -14.00 16.66 17.08
N LYS A 70 -13.45 15.55 17.60
CA LYS A 70 -12.40 15.57 18.64
C LYS A 70 -11.00 15.83 18.08
N GLY A 71 -10.76 15.54 16.81
CA GLY A 71 -9.49 15.81 16.11
C GLY A 71 -9.41 17.23 15.54
N SER A 72 -10.56 17.89 15.36
CA SER A 72 -10.69 19.26 14.86
C SER A 72 -10.81 20.29 15.99
N PHE A 73 -9.85 20.28 16.92
CA PHE A 73 -9.65 21.44 17.81
C PHE A 73 -9.03 22.62 17.03
N GLU A 74 -9.83 23.23 16.16
CA GLU A 74 -9.92 24.68 16.08
C GLU A 74 -11.24 25.08 16.76
N PRO A 75 -11.23 25.96 17.78
CA PRO A 75 -12.43 26.32 18.50
C PRO A 75 -13.30 27.24 17.64
N TYR A 76 -14.40 26.71 17.09
CA TYR A 76 -15.51 27.56 16.65
C TYR A 76 -16.48 27.81 17.82
N PRO A 77 -17.10 29.01 17.89
CA PRO A 77 -17.87 29.43 19.06
C PRO A 77 -19.18 28.65 19.17
N ALA A 78 -19.50 28.23 20.39
CA ALA A 78 -20.79 27.69 20.75
C ALA A 78 -21.88 28.76 20.65
N GLU A 79 -22.70 28.71 19.60
CA GLU A 79 -23.97 29.43 19.57
C GLU A 79 -25.02 28.65 20.38
N GLN A 80 -25.15 29.11 21.63
CA GLN A 80 -26.41 29.39 22.33
C GLN A 80 -27.53 28.36 22.22
N MET A 81 -27.55 27.45 23.19
CA MET A 81 -28.80 26.85 23.69
C MET A 81 -29.67 27.97 24.30
N GLN A 82 -30.88 28.18 23.77
CA GLN A 82 -31.88 29.02 24.43
C GLN A 82 -32.68 28.24 25.50
N PRO A 83 -32.99 28.86 26.65
CA PRO A 83 -33.71 28.22 27.74
C PRO A 83 -35.23 28.28 27.55
N MET A 84 -35.90 27.17 27.84
CA MET A 84 -37.35 27.04 27.93
C MET A 84 -37.88 27.80 29.17
N ARG A 85 -38.91 28.64 29.01
CA ARG A 85 -39.69 29.21 30.13
C ARG A 85 -41.11 28.65 30.13
N PRO A 86 -41.69 28.32 31.30
CA PRO A 86 -43.08 27.92 31.43
C PRO A 86 -43.99 29.16 31.54
N ILE A 87 -45.14 29.15 30.87
CA ILE A 87 -46.20 30.16 31.07
C ILE A 87 -47.52 29.45 31.34
N GLU A 88 -48.03 29.73 32.54
CA GLU A 88 -49.39 29.51 33.02
C GLU A 88 -50.42 30.31 32.20
N ASN A 89 -51.58 29.69 31.99
CA ASN A 89 -52.81 30.28 31.45
C ASN A 89 -53.37 31.37 32.41
N PRO A 90 -54.21 32.34 31.97
CA PRO A 90 -55.55 32.04 31.44
C PRO A 90 -56.02 32.91 30.25
N MET A 91 -56.99 32.37 29.50
CA MET A 91 -57.73 33.06 28.43
C MET A 91 -58.49 34.29 28.93
N PRO A 92 -58.70 35.29 28.05
CA PRO A 92 -60.08 35.65 27.70
C PRO A 92 -60.34 35.69 26.18
N GLN A 93 -61.64 35.63 25.88
CA GLN A 93 -62.31 35.36 24.62
C GLN A 93 -62.21 36.44 23.52
N MET A 94 -62.26 35.92 22.29
CA MET A 94 -62.96 36.45 21.11
C MET A 94 -62.54 37.79 20.51
N ALA A 95 -61.83 37.67 19.38
CA ALA A 95 -62.15 38.40 18.15
C ALA A 95 -61.75 37.53 16.96
N GLU A 96 -62.71 37.08 16.16
CA GLU A 96 -62.44 36.55 14.81
C GLU A 96 -61.86 37.69 13.96
N GLN A 97 -60.54 37.77 13.93
CA GLN A 97 -59.82 38.48 12.87
C GLN A 97 -59.46 37.45 11.81
N GLN A 98 -60.11 37.57 10.65
CA GLN A 98 -59.66 36.96 9.40
C GLN A 98 -58.25 37.48 9.12
N TYR A 99 -57.25 36.62 9.36
CA TYR A 99 -55.91 36.84 8.86
C TYR A 99 -55.94 36.63 7.34
N PRO A 100 -55.40 37.55 6.52
CA PRO A 100 -55.06 37.23 5.14
C PRO A 100 -54.02 36.09 5.14
N PRO A 101 -54.04 35.18 4.16
CA PRO A 101 -53.03 34.14 4.07
C PRO A 101 -51.66 34.80 3.97
N MET A 102 -50.79 34.52 4.94
CA MET A 102 -49.36 34.82 4.82
C MET A 102 -48.85 34.13 3.55
N PRO A 103 -48.23 34.87 2.61
CA PRO A 103 -47.51 34.24 1.52
C PRO A 103 -46.43 33.34 2.13
N GLN A 104 -46.41 32.07 1.73
CA GLN A 104 -45.31 31.15 2.02
C GLN A 104 -44.00 31.77 1.53
N GLN A 105 -43.23 32.37 2.43
CA GLN A 105 -41.85 32.79 2.18
C GLN A 105 -40.90 31.58 2.30
N HIS A 106 -41.24 30.47 1.64
CA HIS A 106 -40.35 29.31 1.50
C HIS A 106 -39.37 29.47 0.32
N GLU A 107 -39.61 30.41 -0.59
CA GLU A 107 -38.75 30.64 -1.76
C GLU A 107 -37.26 30.89 -1.44
N PRO A 108 -36.86 31.63 -0.39
CA PRO A 108 -35.44 31.91 -0.15
C PRO A 108 -34.63 30.67 0.25
N VAL A 109 -35.27 29.71 0.93
CA VAL A 109 -34.60 28.48 1.40
C VAL A 109 -34.55 27.45 0.27
N GLU A 110 -35.60 27.35 -0.54
CA GLU A 110 -35.60 26.46 -1.72
C GLU A 110 -34.57 26.91 -2.76
N GLN A 111 -34.46 28.21 -3.03
CA GLN A 111 -33.45 28.74 -3.95
C GLN A 111 -32.01 28.53 -3.44
N LEU A 112 -31.79 28.67 -2.12
CA LEU A 112 -30.49 28.40 -1.51
C LEU A 112 -30.13 26.91 -1.58
N VAL A 113 -31.10 26.03 -1.33
CA VAL A 113 -30.91 24.56 -1.43
C VAL A 113 -30.66 24.16 -2.89
N GLU A 114 -31.40 24.70 -3.85
CA GLU A 114 -31.21 24.38 -5.28
C GLU A 114 -29.86 24.88 -5.80
N ALA A 115 -29.42 26.06 -5.37
CA ALA A 115 -28.08 26.57 -5.68
C ALA A 115 -26.97 25.68 -5.10
N ILE A 116 -27.09 25.26 -3.83
CA ILE A 116 -26.11 24.36 -3.19
C ILE A 116 -26.10 22.98 -3.84
N VAL A 117 -27.26 22.42 -4.17
CA VAL A 117 -27.36 21.10 -4.82
C VAL A 117 -26.75 21.16 -6.22
N ASN A 118 -27.01 22.21 -7.00
CA ASN A 118 -26.42 22.37 -8.32
C ASN A 118 -24.90 22.57 -8.26
N GLU A 119 -24.40 23.38 -7.31
CA GLU A 119 -22.96 23.56 -7.12
C GLU A 119 -22.26 22.24 -6.79
N ARG A 120 -22.83 21.46 -5.86
CA ARG A 120 -22.29 20.13 -5.51
C ARG A 120 -22.42 19.12 -6.64
N TRP A 121 -23.49 19.18 -7.42
CA TRP A 121 -23.67 18.30 -8.58
C TRP A 121 -22.63 18.56 -9.67
N GLU A 122 -22.34 19.83 -9.97
CA GLU A 122 -21.30 20.23 -10.91
C GLU A 122 -19.89 19.81 -10.43
N GLU A 123 -19.61 19.95 -9.14
CA GLU A 123 -18.35 19.49 -8.53
C GLU A 123 -18.18 17.97 -8.69
N ILE A 124 -19.21 17.20 -8.35
CA ILE A 124 -19.21 15.72 -8.48
C ILE A 124 -19.07 15.31 -9.95
N SER A 125 -19.81 15.93 -10.86
CA SER A 125 -19.74 15.65 -12.30
C SER A 125 -18.31 15.84 -12.83
N LYS A 126 -17.63 16.90 -12.37
CA LYS A 126 -16.23 17.16 -12.72
C LYS A 126 -15.28 16.10 -12.20
N GLU A 127 -15.49 15.59 -10.99
CA GLU A 127 -14.67 14.50 -10.44
C GLU A 127 -14.91 13.17 -11.17
N ILE A 128 -16.16 12.86 -11.51
CA ILE A 128 -16.52 11.67 -12.30
C ILE A 128 -15.81 11.72 -13.67
N ASN A 129 -15.81 12.86 -14.33
CA ASN A 129 -15.10 13.03 -15.60
C ASN A 129 -13.58 12.80 -15.45
N LYS A 130 -12.96 13.31 -14.38
CA LYS A 130 -11.53 13.04 -14.10
C LYS A 130 -11.27 11.55 -13.86
N ILE A 131 -12.18 10.84 -13.17
CA ILE A 131 -12.07 9.41 -12.93
C ILE A 131 -12.23 8.64 -14.24
N ALA A 132 -13.16 9.02 -15.11
CA ALA A 132 -13.33 8.43 -16.43
C ALA A 132 -12.06 8.58 -17.27
N GLU A 133 -11.48 9.78 -17.34
CA GLU A 133 -10.21 9.99 -18.04
C GLU A 133 -9.06 9.18 -17.44
N TRP A 134 -9.01 9.09 -16.11
CA TRP A 134 -7.98 8.30 -15.43
C TRP A 134 -8.14 6.80 -15.72
N ARG A 135 -9.37 6.29 -15.76
CA ARG A 135 -9.68 4.93 -16.18
C ARG A 135 -9.22 4.70 -17.60
N ASP A 136 -9.58 5.56 -18.55
CA ASP A 136 -9.19 5.41 -19.96
C ASP A 136 -7.66 5.41 -20.13
N ARG A 137 -6.95 6.29 -19.41
CA ARG A 137 -5.48 6.31 -19.36
C ARG A 137 -4.90 5.01 -18.78
N THR A 138 -5.57 4.42 -17.79
CA THR A 138 -5.12 3.18 -17.13
C THR A 138 -5.38 1.97 -18.04
N ASP A 139 -6.54 1.89 -18.68
CA ASP A 139 -6.89 0.85 -19.65
C ASP A 139 -5.92 0.86 -20.84
N ALA A 140 -5.57 2.05 -21.35
CA ALA A 140 -4.55 2.19 -22.40
C ALA A 140 -3.14 1.72 -21.95
N ARG A 141 -2.76 2.00 -20.70
CA ARG A 141 -1.48 1.53 -20.13
C ARG A 141 -1.46 0.02 -19.95
N LEU A 142 -2.56 -0.55 -19.48
CA LEU A 142 -2.74 -2.00 -19.34
C LEU A 142 -2.62 -2.70 -20.70
N ALA A 143 -3.31 -2.21 -21.72
CA ALA A 143 -3.20 -2.75 -23.08
C ALA A 143 -1.77 -2.68 -23.62
N LYS A 144 -1.07 -1.57 -23.40
CA LYS A 144 0.35 -1.43 -23.80
C LYS A 144 1.26 -2.38 -23.03
N MET A 145 1.00 -2.59 -21.74
CA MET A 145 1.79 -3.52 -20.92
C MET A 145 1.57 -4.96 -21.35
N GLU A 146 0.33 -5.33 -21.67
CA GLU A 146 0.00 -6.64 -22.23
C GLU A 146 0.72 -6.89 -23.55
N GLN A 147 0.70 -5.92 -24.47
CA GLN A 147 1.44 -6.01 -25.72
C GLN A 147 2.95 -6.17 -25.47
N SER A 148 3.53 -5.37 -24.58
CA SER A 148 4.95 -5.47 -24.25
C SER A 148 5.32 -6.82 -23.65
N MET A 149 4.44 -7.43 -22.85
CA MET A 149 4.65 -8.78 -22.31
C MET A 149 4.58 -9.85 -23.40
N GLN A 150 3.66 -9.71 -24.36
CA GLN A 150 3.59 -10.60 -25.52
C GLN A 150 4.84 -10.48 -26.41
N ASP A 151 5.31 -9.26 -26.66
CA ASP A 151 6.51 -9.01 -27.44
C ASP A 151 7.75 -9.58 -26.73
N MET A 152 7.90 -9.33 -25.42
CA MET A 152 9.00 -9.86 -24.60
C MET A 152 8.99 -11.40 -24.58
N ARG A 153 7.82 -12.02 -24.52
CA ARG A 153 7.69 -13.48 -24.63
C ARG A 153 8.18 -13.96 -26.01
N GLY A 154 7.79 -13.28 -27.08
CA GLY A 154 8.25 -13.61 -28.43
C GLY A 154 9.77 -13.45 -28.61
N GLU A 155 10.36 -12.39 -28.04
CA GLU A 155 11.81 -12.19 -28.03
C GLU A 155 12.55 -13.27 -27.22
N PHE A 156 12.00 -13.64 -26.06
CA PHE A 156 12.54 -14.72 -25.23
C PHE A 156 12.54 -16.05 -25.95
N ASP A 157 11.44 -16.41 -26.62
CA ASP A 157 11.34 -17.66 -27.39
C ASP A 157 12.37 -17.70 -28.53
N ARG A 158 12.57 -16.58 -29.23
CA ARG A 158 13.61 -16.45 -30.27
C ARG A 158 15.02 -16.58 -29.70
N LEU A 159 15.29 -15.94 -28.57
CA LEU A 159 16.59 -16.03 -27.91
C LEU A 159 16.85 -17.45 -27.42
N HIS A 160 15.85 -18.13 -26.88
CA HIS A 160 15.94 -19.52 -26.47
C HIS A 160 16.27 -20.45 -27.65
N GLN A 161 15.59 -20.28 -28.79
CA GLN A 161 15.88 -21.02 -30.01
C GLN A 161 17.30 -20.75 -30.53
N ALA A 162 17.73 -19.48 -30.55
CA ALA A 162 19.08 -19.10 -30.96
C ALA A 162 20.15 -19.71 -30.05
N LEU A 163 19.90 -19.73 -28.74
CA LEU A 163 20.79 -20.33 -27.75
C LEU A 163 20.91 -21.84 -27.94
N ILE A 164 19.80 -22.55 -28.15
CA ILE A 164 19.82 -23.99 -28.43
C ILE A 164 20.62 -24.27 -29.71
N GLY A 165 20.39 -23.49 -30.78
CA GLY A 165 21.16 -23.62 -32.01
C GLY A 165 22.66 -23.40 -31.80
N LYS A 166 23.04 -22.39 -31.01
CA LYS A 166 24.45 -22.17 -30.64
C LYS A 166 25.04 -23.30 -29.81
N ILE A 167 24.29 -23.86 -28.86
CA ILE A 167 24.75 -25.00 -28.07
C ILE A 167 24.97 -26.23 -28.96
N GLN A 168 24.08 -26.49 -29.92
CA GLN A 168 24.25 -27.58 -30.90
C GLN A 168 25.47 -27.36 -31.80
N GLU A 169 25.68 -26.14 -32.28
CA GLU A 169 26.87 -25.77 -33.06
C GLU A 169 28.15 -25.97 -32.24
N TYR A 170 28.14 -25.58 -30.96
CA TYR A 170 29.24 -25.79 -30.02
C TYR A 170 29.52 -27.28 -29.79
N ASP A 171 28.49 -28.10 -29.57
CA ASP A 171 28.64 -29.55 -29.38
C ASP A 171 29.27 -30.20 -30.61
N GLN A 172 28.79 -29.84 -31.81
CA GLN A 172 29.37 -30.33 -33.07
C GLN A 172 30.83 -29.89 -33.24
N ASN A 173 31.16 -28.64 -32.91
CA ASN A 173 32.54 -28.14 -32.96
C ASN A 173 33.45 -28.89 -31.98
N ILE A 174 32.97 -29.18 -30.77
CA ILE A 174 33.72 -29.98 -29.78
C ILE A 174 33.96 -31.41 -30.28
N LEU A 175 32.96 -32.04 -30.92
CA LEU A 175 33.12 -33.36 -31.53
C LEU A 175 34.14 -33.36 -32.67
N ASN A 176 34.11 -32.33 -33.52
CA ASN A 176 35.07 -32.16 -34.61
C ASN A 176 36.49 -31.97 -34.07
N VAL A 177 36.67 -31.08 -33.09
CA VAL A 177 37.95 -30.88 -32.39
C VAL A 177 38.43 -32.18 -31.73
N GLY A 178 37.53 -32.96 -31.11
CA GLY A 178 37.87 -34.27 -30.55
C GLY A 178 38.38 -35.26 -31.60
N THR A 179 37.85 -35.19 -32.83
CA THR A 179 38.30 -36.02 -33.96
C THR A 179 39.66 -35.56 -34.47
N GLU A 180 39.89 -34.26 -34.61
CA GLU A 180 41.18 -33.68 -34.97
C GLU A 180 42.26 -34.00 -33.92
N ILE A 181 41.94 -33.89 -32.63
CA ILE A 181 42.83 -34.25 -31.54
C ILE A 181 43.21 -35.74 -31.62
N LYS A 182 42.26 -36.64 -31.90
CA LYS A 182 42.56 -38.07 -32.10
C LYS A 182 43.43 -38.32 -33.33
N ALA A 183 43.22 -37.57 -34.42
CA ALA A 183 44.08 -37.67 -35.59
C ALA A 183 45.50 -37.20 -35.26
N MET A 184 45.63 -36.07 -34.55
CA MET A 184 46.90 -35.54 -34.08
C MET A 184 47.59 -36.52 -33.12
N GLU A 185 46.85 -37.16 -32.21
CA GLU A 185 47.37 -38.22 -31.34
C GLU A 185 47.98 -39.36 -32.15
N LYS A 186 47.29 -39.86 -33.19
CA LYS A 186 47.82 -40.89 -34.09
C LYS A 186 49.07 -40.43 -34.85
N VAL A 187 49.13 -39.16 -35.26
CA VAL A 187 50.34 -38.58 -35.88
C VAL A 187 51.48 -38.58 -34.86
N PHE A 188 51.25 -38.11 -33.63
CA PHE A 188 52.26 -38.17 -32.57
C PHE A 188 52.73 -39.60 -32.28
N GLN A 189 51.82 -40.57 -32.21
CA GLN A 189 52.16 -41.98 -32.03
C GLN A 189 53.07 -42.53 -33.14
N LYS A 190 52.95 -42.03 -34.37
CA LYS A 190 53.83 -42.40 -35.49
C LYS A 190 55.15 -41.63 -35.50
N VAL A 191 55.12 -40.34 -35.16
CA VAL A 191 56.27 -39.44 -35.22
C VAL A 191 57.24 -39.69 -34.06
N LEU A 192 56.75 -39.95 -32.84
CA LEU A 192 57.60 -40.16 -31.65
C LEU A 192 58.60 -41.32 -31.82
N PRO A 193 58.21 -42.51 -32.30
CA PRO A 193 59.15 -43.60 -32.57
C PRO A 193 60.17 -43.23 -33.65
N GLN A 194 59.73 -42.58 -34.73
CA GLN A 194 60.61 -42.21 -35.84
C GLN A 194 61.63 -41.15 -35.43
N PHE A 195 61.23 -40.16 -34.62
CA PHE A 195 62.17 -39.21 -34.01
C PHE A 195 63.18 -39.91 -33.11
N THR A 196 62.73 -40.86 -32.29
CA THR A 196 63.61 -41.62 -31.38
C THR A 196 64.60 -42.49 -32.17
N GLN A 197 64.15 -43.15 -33.25
CA GLN A 197 65.02 -43.88 -34.17
C GLN A 197 66.05 -42.96 -34.83
N ASN A 198 65.60 -41.83 -35.39
CA ASN A 198 66.49 -40.87 -36.05
C ASN A 198 67.55 -40.31 -35.10
N ILE A 199 67.17 -39.96 -33.86
CA ILE A 199 68.13 -39.50 -32.83
C ILE A 199 69.12 -40.61 -32.46
N ASN A 200 68.65 -41.85 -32.33
CA ASN A 200 69.52 -42.99 -32.04
C ASN A 200 70.51 -43.29 -33.18
N GLU A 201 70.06 -43.16 -34.44
CA GLU A 201 70.94 -43.27 -35.62
C GLU A 201 71.95 -42.15 -35.67
N LEU A 202 71.54 -40.89 -35.45
CA LEU A 202 72.46 -39.75 -35.37
C LEU A 202 73.54 -39.97 -34.30
N ASN A 203 73.14 -40.42 -33.10
CA ASN A 203 74.06 -40.72 -32.00
C ASN A 203 75.05 -41.84 -32.38
N ARG A 204 74.59 -42.88 -33.10
CA ARG A 204 75.49 -43.93 -33.63
C ARG A 204 76.47 -43.40 -34.66
N ILE A 205 76.01 -42.55 -35.60
CA ILE A 205 76.88 -41.93 -36.61
C ILE A 205 77.94 -41.08 -35.93
N THR A 206 77.55 -40.20 -34.99
CA THR A 206 78.49 -39.38 -34.21
C THR A 206 79.53 -40.24 -33.48
N LYS A 207 79.12 -41.30 -32.77
CA LYS A 207 80.05 -42.23 -32.10
C LYS A 207 81.01 -42.94 -33.06
N SER A 208 80.55 -43.25 -34.28
CA SER A 208 81.39 -43.90 -35.29
C SER A 208 82.42 -42.95 -35.91
N ILE A 209 82.08 -41.66 -36.01
CA ILE A 209 83.00 -40.60 -36.44
C ILE A 209 84.05 -40.35 -35.36
N ASP A 210 83.63 -40.24 -34.10
CA ASP A 210 84.51 -40.02 -32.94
C ASP A 210 85.53 -41.17 -32.75
N LYS A 211 85.18 -42.41 -33.11
CA LYS A 211 86.11 -43.56 -33.11
C LYS A 211 87.10 -43.62 -34.28
N LYS A 212 86.85 -42.88 -35.36
CA LYS A 212 87.69 -42.87 -36.56
C LYS A 212 88.62 -41.65 -36.62
N ALA A 213 88.35 -40.61 -35.82
CA ALA A 213 89.25 -39.49 -35.56
C ALA A 213 90.30 -39.90 -34.50
#